data_AF-I0UXF2-F1
#
_entry.id   AF-I0UXF2-F1
#
_cell.length_a   1.000
_cell.length_b   1.000
_cell.length_c   1.000
_cell.angle_alpha   90.00
_cell.angle_beta   90.00
_cell.angle_gamma   90.00
#
_symmetry.space_group_name_H-M   'P 1'
#
loop_
_entity.id
_entity.type
_entity.pdbx_description
1 polymer ?
#
loop_
_entity_poly.entity_id
_entity_poly.type
_entity_poly.pdbx_seq_one_letter_code
_entity_poly.pdbx_strand_id
1 'polypeptide(L)'
;MTIIEKKIESPRAAATEGDPDAARELGRLLCLLRADSEEHLGDMGTLFWPEEPWLRAALRARPDDRLAATLLAGRLVQQIAYWKIDEDHAEAHGENEDTLARRRDEARALYERVLKAAPGDPAALAGVAALQMWADDSDAVEGACPFSYYELHLAEASGSFEYSETVVSTHPDEVRWAASWLLASAIAETGEPPTGDLCLFIHSPGRTDRVIRLDEHVNADGTIEWDAIEIPPLTGEPLPAGHPVGTGHYGYSCDWG
;
A
#
# COMPACT_ATOMS: atom_id res chain seq x y z
N MET A 1 11.65 -10.68 16.79
CA MET A 1 12.25 -9.75 15.82
C MET A 1 12.27 -10.42 14.45
N THR A 2 11.39 -10.01 13.55
CA THR A 2 11.22 -10.63 12.21
C THR A 2 12.38 -10.29 11.27
N ILE A 3 12.51 -11.04 10.16
CA ILE A 3 13.51 -10.75 9.11
C ILE A 3 13.28 -9.35 8.52
N ILE A 4 12.03 -8.88 8.46
CA ILE A 4 11.70 -7.59 7.89
C ILE A 4 11.92 -6.43 8.85
N GLU A 5 11.70 -6.60 10.16
CA GLU A 5 12.14 -5.59 11.14
C GLU A 5 13.64 -5.29 11.01
N LYS A 6 14.46 -6.33 10.84
CA LYS A 6 15.89 -6.15 10.53
C LYS A 6 16.13 -5.46 9.19
N LYS A 7 15.33 -5.76 8.17
CA LYS A 7 15.39 -5.11 6.85
C LYS A 7 14.90 -3.66 6.90
N ILE A 8 14.20 -3.20 7.95
CA ILE A 8 13.77 -1.81 8.14
C ILE A 8 14.76 -1.04 8.99
N GLU A 9 15.30 -1.64 10.06
CA GLU A 9 16.29 -1.01 10.94
C GLU A 9 17.55 -0.57 10.18
N SER A 10 18.03 -1.44 9.28
CA SER A 10 19.25 -1.16 8.51
C SER A 10 19.12 0.05 7.56
N PRO A 11 18.11 0.15 6.67
CA PRO A 11 17.96 1.32 5.82
C PRO A 11 17.54 2.56 6.63
N ARG A 12 16.89 2.44 7.79
CA ARG A 12 16.49 3.60 8.60
C ARG A 12 17.67 4.45 9.07
N ALA A 13 18.73 3.81 9.55
CA ALA A 13 19.94 4.54 9.93
C ALA A 13 20.55 5.28 8.73
N ALA A 14 20.77 4.59 7.62
CA ALA A 14 21.35 5.17 6.41
C ALA A 14 20.46 6.26 5.77
N ALA A 15 19.14 6.07 5.75
CA ALA A 15 18.18 7.05 5.27
C ALA A 15 18.19 8.33 6.13
N THR A 16 18.32 8.17 7.46
CA THR A 16 18.47 9.30 8.39
C THR A 16 19.76 10.08 8.14
N GLU A 17 20.82 9.39 7.74
CA GLU A 17 22.09 10.00 7.32
C GLU A 17 22.03 10.62 5.91
N GLY A 18 20.89 10.49 5.20
CA GLY A 18 20.63 11.11 3.91
C GLY A 18 20.94 10.24 2.69
N ASP A 19 21.13 8.92 2.86
CA ASP A 19 21.30 7.99 1.74
C ASP A 19 19.97 7.88 0.93
N PRO A 20 19.96 8.28 -0.36
CA PRO A 20 18.75 8.24 -1.17
C PRO A 20 18.25 6.82 -1.48
N ASP A 21 19.15 5.85 -1.62
CA ASP A 21 18.77 4.46 -1.91
C ASP A 21 18.15 3.81 -0.68
N ALA A 22 18.71 4.08 0.51
CA ALA A 22 18.13 3.63 1.77
C ALA A 22 16.79 4.30 2.06
N ALA A 23 16.66 5.61 1.79
CA ALA A 23 15.39 6.33 1.94
C ALA A 23 14.30 5.80 0.99
N ARG A 24 14.66 5.49 -0.26
CA ARG A 24 13.73 4.86 -1.21
C ARG A 24 13.28 3.48 -0.73
N GLU A 25 14.21 2.63 -0.29
CA GLU A 25 13.88 1.28 0.15
C GLU A 25 13.04 1.29 1.43
N LEU A 26 13.37 2.17 2.38
CA LEU A 26 12.56 2.36 3.58
C LEU A 26 11.15 2.84 3.21
N GLY A 27 11.03 3.83 2.32
CA GLY A 27 9.74 4.27 1.80
C GLY A 27 8.96 3.14 1.15
N ARG A 28 9.59 2.32 0.30
CA ARG A 28 8.96 1.16 -0.35
C ARG A 28 8.41 0.14 0.66
N LEU A 29 9.16 -0.16 1.72
CA LEU A 29 8.72 -1.08 2.77
C LEU A 29 7.58 -0.48 3.59
N LEU A 30 7.69 0.79 3.97
CA LEU A 30 6.66 1.48 4.74
C LEU A 30 5.35 1.65 3.95
N CYS A 31 5.40 1.66 2.61
CA CYS A 31 4.20 1.63 1.77
C CYS A 31 3.28 0.44 2.08
N LEU A 32 3.79 -0.65 2.67
CA LEU A 32 3.00 -1.84 2.99
C LEU A 32 2.21 -1.69 4.31
N LEU A 33 2.42 -0.61 5.05
CA LEU A 33 1.81 -0.38 6.36
C LEU A 33 0.58 0.52 6.28
N ARG A 34 -0.32 0.34 7.25
CA ARG A 34 -1.46 1.22 7.51
C ARG A 34 -0.99 2.63 7.89
N ALA A 35 -1.77 3.65 7.51
CA ALA A 35 -1.48 5.08 7.73
C ALA A 35 -1.55 5.54 9.22
N ASP A 36 -1.86 4.62 10.12
CA ASP A 36 -1.94 4.82 11.58
C ASP A 36 -1.26 3.64 12.33
N SER A 37 -0.44 2.87 11.61
CA SER A 37 0.32 1.74 12.17
C SER A 37 1.18 2.14 13.39
N GLU A 38 1.41 1.19 14.31
CA GLU A 38 1.92 1.48 15.66
C GLU A 38 3.30 2.12 15.75
N GLU A 39 4.01 2.26 14.64
CA GLU A 39 5.24 3.05 14.61
C GLU A 39 5.02 4.48 15.14
N HIS A 40 3.78 4.98 15.12
CA HIS A 40 3.41 6.32 15.58
C HIS A 40 2.22 6.39 16.57
N LEU A 41 1.87 5.30 17.27
CA LEU A 41 0.75 5.23 18.26
C LEU A 41 0.81 6.25 19.43
N GLY A 42 1.80 7.15 19.46
CA GLY A 42 1.89 8.25 20.42
C GLY A 42 1.09 9.51 20.05
N ASP A 43 0.61 9.66 18.80
CA ASP A 43 -0.09 10.87 18.34
C ASP A 43 -1.38 10.50 17.57
N MET A 44 -2.37 9.99 18.31
CA MET A 44 -3.68 9.50 17.85
C MET A 44 -4.58 10.55 17.15
N GLY A 45 -4.03 11.68 16.69
CA GLY A 45 -4.77 12.78 16.09
C GLY A 45 -4.49 13.06 14.61
N THR A 46 -3.42 12.51 14.04
CA THR A 46 -3.04 12.76 12.63
C THR A 46 -2.78 11.48 11.88
N LEU A 47 -3.62 11.18 10.89
CA LEU A 47 -3.34 10.20 9.83
C LEU A 47 -1.98 10.52 9.20
N PHE A 48 -1.10 9.52 9.16
CA PHE A 48 0.30 9.68 8.77
C PHE A 48 0.69 8.65 7.72
N TRP A 49 1.33 9.09 6.64
CA TRP A 49 1.74 8.20 5.55
C TRP A 49 3.23 7.89 5.72
N PRO A 50 3.61 6.77 6.38
CA PRO A 50 4.95 6.57 6.93
C PRO A 50 6.07 6.57 5.90
N GLU A 51 5.77 6.16 4.68
CA GLU A 51 6.68 6.19 3.54
C GLU A 51 6.96 7.60 2.98
N GLU A 52 6.00 8.53 3.07
CA GLU A 52 6.04 9.77 2.30
C GLU A 52 7.29 10.63 2.62
N PRO A 53 7.67 10.86 3.89
CA PRO A 53 8.87 11.63 4.21
C PRO A 53 10.15 11.04 3.60
N TRP A 54 10.23 9.71 3.52
CA TRP A 54 11.39 8.98 3.00
C TRP A 54 11.45 9.00 1.48
N LEU A 55 10.32 8.80 0.80
CA LEU A 55 10.24 8.93 -0.66
C LEU A 55 10.56 10.36 -1.11
N ARG A 56 10.06 11.37 -0.37
CA ARG A 56 10.42 12.77 -0.59
C ARG A 56 11.91 13.03 -0.32
N ALA A 57 12.49 12.43 0.70
CA ALA A 57 13.93 12.55 0.98
C ALA A 57 14.78 11.95 -0.16
N ALA A 58 14.40 10.77 -0.65
CA ALA A 58 15.03 10.13 -1.80
C ALA A 58 14.98 11.03 -3.04
N LEU A 59 13.83 11.63 -3.35
CA LEU A 59 13.67 12.53 -4.49
C LEU A 59 14.38 13.88 -4.34
N ARG A 60 14.51 14.41 -3.12
CA ARG A 60 15.32 15.61 -2.87
C ARG A 60 16.80 15.36 -3.15
N ALA A 61 17.31 14.20 -2.73
CA ALA A 61 18.70 13.81 -2.95
C ALA A 61 18.97 13.30 -4.38
N ARG A 62 17.98 12.66 -5.01
CA ARG A 62 18.04 12.10 -6.37
C ARG A 62 16.73 12.37 -7.14
N PRO A 63 16.59 13.55 -7.77
CA PRO A 63 15.33 13.96 -8.44
C PRO A 63 14.91 13.11 -9.65
N ASP A 64 15.82 12.29 -10.18
CA ASP A 64 15.64 11.37 -11.30
C ASP A 64 15.36 9.92 -10.85
N ASP A 65 15.21 9.67 -9.54
CA ASP A 65 14.84 8.36 -9.01
C ASP A 65 13.41 7.99 -9.41
N ARG A 66 13.28 7.25 -10.51
CA ARG A 66 11.98 6.87 -11.09
C ARG A 66 11.15 6.02 -10.14
N LEU A 67 11.78 5.11 -9.38
CA LEU A 67 11.04 4.24 -8.47
C LEU A 67 10.49 5.04 -7.28
N ALA A 68 11.29 5.93 -6.69
CA ALA A 68 10.79 6.82 -5.64
C ALA A 68 9.67 7.74 -6.15
N ALA A 69 9.78 8.22 -7.39
CA ALA A 69 8.75 9.06 -8.03
C ALA A 69 7.45 8.30 -8.25
N THR A 70 7.49 7.08 -8.79
CA THR A 70 6.31 6.24 -9.00
C THR A 70 5.66 5.85 -7.67
N LEU A 71 6.43 5.44 -6.67
CA LEU A 71 5.90 5.10 -5.34
C LEU A 71 5.20 6.30 -4.67
N LEU A 72 5.83 7.49 -4.72
CA LEU A 72 5.23 8.69 -4.15
C LEU A 72 3.97 9.10 -4.92
N ALA A 73 3.99 9.03 -6.25
CA ALA A 73 2.82 9.35 -7.07
C ALA A 73 1.65 8.41 -6.78
N GLY A 74 1.89 7.09 -6.68
CA GLY A 74 0.89 6.11 -6.29
C GLY A 74 0.32 6.39 -4.91
N ARG A 75 1.18 6.74 -3.95
CA ARG A 75 0.71 7.11 -2.61
C ARG A 75 -0.19 8.34 -2.62
N LEU A 76 0.16 9.38 -3.38
CA LEU A 76 -0.67 10.57 -3.51
C LEU A 76 -2.03 10.25 -4.13
N VAL A 77 -2.10 9.30 -5.09
CA VAL A 77 -3.37 8.80 -5.64
C VAL A 77 -4.20 8.12 -4.56
N GLN A 78 -3.60 7.24 -3.75
CA GLN A 78 -4.29 6.57 -2.65
C GLN A 78 -4.78 7.55 -1.57
N GLN A 79 -4.00 8.58 -1.25
CA GLN A 79 -4.43 9.65 -0.36
C GLN A 79 -5.66 10.39 -0.90
N ILE A 80 -5.69 10.68 -2.21
CA ILE A 80 -6.86 11.31 -2.84
C ILE A 80 -8.07 10.40 -2.73
N ALA A 81 -7.91 9.09 -3.01
CA ALA A 81 -8.98 8.11 -2.87
C ALA A 81 -9.51 8.08 -1.43
N TYR A 82 -8.62 7.93 -0.45
CA TYR A 82 -8.95 7.87 0.98
C TYR A 82 -9.75 9.09 1.45
N TRP A 83 -9.29 10.30 1.14
CA TRP A 83 -9.98 11.52 1.59
C TRP A 83 -11.29 11.80 0.86
N LYS A 84 -11.55 11.14 -0.27
CA LYS A 84 -12.84 11.21 -0.97
C LYS A 84 -13.90 10.29 -0.35
N ILE A 85 -13.51 9.37 0.55
CA ILE A 85 -14.44 8.40 1.14
C ILE A 85 -15.42 9.09 2.10
N ASP A 86 -14.92 10.01 2.93
CA ASP A 86 -15.72 10.75 3.92
C ASP A 86 -15.27 12.22 3.94
N GLU A 87 -16.11 13.09 3.37
CA GLU A 87 -15.86 14.54 3.30
C GLU A 87 -15.83 15.21 4.69
N ASP A 88 -16.66 14.74 5.63
CA ASP A 88 -16.70 15.28 7.00
C ASP A 88 -15.42 14.91 7.74
N HIS A 89 -14.93 13.67 7.56
CA HIS A 89 -13.65 13.23 8.09
C HIS A 89 -12.48 13.99 7.46
N ALA A 90 -12.51 14.18 6.13
CA ALA A 90 -11.50 14.98 5.43
C ALA A 90 -11.44 16.41 5.97
N GLU A 91 -12.58 17.10 6.15
CA GLU A 91 -12.64 18.45 6.70
C GLU A 91 -12.06 18.50 8.13
N ALA A 92 -12.39 17.52 8.97
CA ALA A 92 -11.86 17.41 10.33
C ALA A 92 -10.33 17.30 10.37
N HIS A 93 -9.72 16.73 9.32
CA HIS A 93 -8.28 16.60 9.15
C HIS A 93 -7.65 17.74 8.31
N GLY A 94 -8.42 18.78 7.96
CA GLY A 94 -7.95 19.93 7.20
C GLY A 94 -7.75 19.66 5.70
N GLU A 95 -8.34 18.58 5.20
CA GLU A 95 -8.31 18.18 3.80
C GLU A 95 -9.54 18.75 3.09
N ASN A 96 -9.33 19.25 1.88
CA ASN A 96 -10.34 19.88 1.03
C ASN A 96 -9.95 19.78 -0.45
N GLU A 97 -10.82 20.25 -1.35
CA GLU A 97 -10.54 20.16 -2.79
C GLU A 97 -9.25 20.84 -3.25
N ASP A 98 -8.82 21.94 -2.62
CA ASP A 98 -7.54 22.57 -2.95
C ASP A 98 -6.36 21.66 -2.57
N THR A 99 -6.44 21.00 -1.42
CA THR A 99 -5.41 20.02 -1.02
C THR A 99 -5.39 18.79 -1.94
N LEU A 100 -6.55 18.28 -2.34
CA LEU A 100 -6.67 17.15 -3.26
C LEU A 100 -6.17 17.53 -4.67
N ALA A 101 -6.49 18.74 -5.15
CA ALA A 101 -5.99 19.27 -6.41
C ALA A 101 -4.47 19.38 -6.42
N ARG A 102 -3.85 19.90 -5.35
CA ARG A 102 -2.38 19.94 -5.22
C ARG A 102 -1.76 18.54 -5.28
N ARG A 103 -2.33 17.55 -4.59
CA ARG A 103 -1.85 16.15 -4.66
C ARG A 103 -1.99 15.58 -6.06
N ARG A 104 -3.09 15.87 -6.76
CA ARG A 104 -3.34 15.44 -8.14
C ARG A 104 -2.30 16.01 -9.09
N ASP A 105 -2.02 17.30 -8.99
CA ASP A 105 -1.00 17.97 -9.80
C ASP A 105 0.41 17.43 -9.50
N GLU A 106 0.72 17.18 -8.24
CA GLU A 106 2.01 16.59 -7.84
C GLU A 106 2.16 15.16 -8.37
N ALA A 107 1.16 14.29 -8.18
CA ALA A 107 1.17 12.92 -8.69
C ALA A 107 1.34 12.88 -10.22
N ARG A 108 0.60 13.75 -10.93
CA ARG A 108 0.72 13.90 -12.38
C ARG A 108 2.13 14.30 -12.79
N ALA A 109 2.71 15.31 -12.15
CA ALA A 109 4.06 15.79 -12.47
C ALA A 109 5.13 14.72 -12.22
N LEU A 110 4.96 13.87 -11.19
CA LEU A 110 5.85 12.75 -10.91
C LEU A 110 5.75 11.67 -12.01
N TYR A 111 4.54 11.24 -12.37
CA TYR A 111 4.37 10.26 -13.45
C TYR A 111 4.85 10.78 -14.80
N GLU A 112 4.54 12.03 -15.16
CA GLU A 112 5.02 12.66 -16.40
C GLU A 112 6.56 12.70 -16.46
N ARG A 113 7.22 12.94 -15.32
CA ARG A 113 8.69 12.89 -15.24
C ARG A 113 9.22 11.48 -15.49
N VAL A 114 8.60 10.46 -14.90
CA VAL A 114 8.98 9.05 -15.13
C VAL A 114 8.79 8.70 -16.60
N LEU A 115 7.64 9.03 -17.18
CA LEU A 115 7.33 8.74 -18.59
C LEU A 115 8.20 9.52 -19.57
N LYS A 116 8.64 10.73 -19.22
CA LYS A 116 9.61 11.48 -20.03
C LYS A 116 10.95 10.75 -20.12
N ALA A 117 11.40 10.12 -19.02
CA ALA A 117 12.65 9.37 -18.97
C ALA A 117 12.50 7.93 -19.50
N ALA A 118 11.34 7.31 -19.31
CA ALA A 118 11.01 5.95 -19.72
C ALA A 118 9.55 5.88 -20.22
N PRO A 119 9.29 6.18 -21.51
CA PRO A 119 7.93 6.28 -22.05
C PRO A 119 7.08 5.01 -21.96
N GLY A 120 7.73 3.85 -21.82
CA GLY A 120 7.07 2.55 -21.67
C GLY A 120 7.05 2.02 -20.23
N ASP A 121 7.28 2.88 -19.23
CA ASP A 121 7.24 2.46 -17.82
C ASP A 121 5.81 2.02 -17.43
N PRO A 122 5.59 0.73 -17.13
CA PRO A 122 4.24 0.20 -16.94
C PRO A 122 3.54 0.79 -15.71
N ALA A 123 4.28 1.00 -14.62
CA ALA A 123 3.71 1.54 -13.39
C ALA A 123 3.30 3.01 -13.56
N ALA A 124 4.11 3.81 -14.25
CA ALA A 124 3.75 5.19 -14.51
C ALA A 124 2.59 5.32 -15.51
N LEU A 125 2.51 4.46 -16.54
CA LEU A 125 1.38 4.44 -17.47
C LEU A 125 0.08 4.06 -16.76
N ALA A 126 0.11 2.99 -15.96
CA ALA A 126 -1.05 2.55 -15.20
C ALA A 126 -1.44 3.57 -14.12
N GLY A 127 -0.46 4.20 -13.47
CA GLY A 127 -0.69 5.24 -12.47
C GLY A 127 -1.34 6.51 -13.02
N VAL A 128 -0.99 6.94 -14.25
CA VAL A 128 -1.68 8.03 -14.94
C VAL A 128 -3.14 7.67 -15.22
N ALA A 129 -3.41 6.43 -15.65
CA ALA A 129 -4.77 5.97 -15.88
C ALA A 129 -5.58 5.98 -14.57
N ALA A 130 -5.02 5.42 -13.48
CA ALA A 130 -5.66 5.42 -12.16
C ALA A 130 -5.95 6.86 -11.67
N LEU A 131 -5.02 7.79 -11.85
CA LEU A 131 -5.21 9.20 -11.48
C LEU A 131 -6.35 9.88 -12.27
N GLN A 132 -6.54 9.50 -13.54
CA GLN A 132 -7.63 10.02 -14.38
C GLN A 132 -8.99 9.47 -13.96
N MET A 133 -9.05 8.20 -13.58
CA MET A 133 -10.29 7.57 -13.15
C MET A 133 -10.91 8.25 -11.92
N TRP A 134 -10.07 8.64 -10.95
CA TRP A 134 -10.50 9.42 -9.80
C TRP A 134 -10.89 10.87 -10.12
N ALA A 135 -10.53 11.38 -11.30
CA ALA A 135 -10.97 12.69 -11.76
C ALA A 135 -12.32 12.62 -12.48
N ASP A 136 -12.63 11.47 -13.09
CA ASP A 136 -13.83 11.26 -13.90
C ASP A 136 -14.98 10.56 -13.12
N ASP A 137 -14.76 10.25 -11.83
CA ASP A 137 -15.64 9.41 -10.98
C ASP A 137 -16.08 8.12 -11.71
N SER A 138 -15.15 7.53 -12.46
CA SER A 138 -15.39 6.34 -13.27
C SER A 138 -15.02 5.08 -12.49
N ASP A 139 -15.86 4.04 -12.61
CA ASP A 139 -15.57 2.73 -12.03
C ASP A 139 -14.20 2.18 -12.49
N ALA A 140 -13.58 1.40 -11.60
CA ALA A 140 -12.39 0.61 -11.91
C ALA A 140 -12.59 -0.19 -13.20
N VAL A 141 -11.83 0.10 -14.26
CA VAL A 141 -11.80 -0.78 -15.44
C VAL A 141 -11.08 -2.03 -14.96
N GLU A 142 -11.84 -3.12 -14.76
CA GLU A 142 -11.32 -4.46 -14.50
C GLU A 142 -10.49 -4.93 -15.70
N GLY A 143 -9.26 -4.44 -15.79
CA GLY A 143 -8.24 -4.93 -16.68
C GLY A 143 -7.47 -6.05 -16.01
N ALA A 144 -7.28 -7.15 -16.73
CA ALA A 144 -6.36 -8.19 -16.34
C ALA A 144 -4.95 -7.61 -16.12
N CYS A 145 -4.51 -7.48 -14.87
CA CYS A 145 -3.15 -7.08 -14.53
C CYS A 145 -2.16 -8.09 -15.15
N PRO A 146 -1.20 -7.66 -16.00
CA PRO A 146 -0.31 -8.58 -16.71
C PRO A 146 0.84 -9.10 -15.84
N PHE A 147 0.84 -8.76 -14.55
CA PHE A 147 1.89 -9.08 -13.61
C PHE A 147 1.43 -10.10 -12.57
N SER A 148 2.41 -10.69 -11.90
CA SER A 148 2.19 -11.61 -10.78
C SER A 148 2.42 -10.88 -9.47
N TYR A 149 1.55 -11.09 -8.49
CA TYR A 149 1.63 -10.48 -7.18
C TYR A 149 0.87 -11.30 -6.15
N TYR A 150 1.16 -11.02 -4.88
CA TYR A 150 0.35 -11.42 -3.76
C TYR A 150 -0.54 -10.26 -3.35
N GLU A 151 -1.77 -10.57 -3.01
CA GLU A 151 -2.74 -9.62 -2.48
C GLU A 151 -3.26 -10.17 -1.15
N LEU A 152 -2.88 -9.52 -0.07
CA LEU A 152 -3.42 -9.76 1.24
C LEU A 152 -4.67 -8.89 1.40
N HIS A 153 -5.78 -9.49 1.78
CA HIS A 153 -7.07 -8.82 1.89
C HIS A 153 -7.70 -9.15 3.23
N LEU A 154 -8.14 -8.12 3.94
CA LEU A 154 -8.93 -8.22 5.18
C LEU A 154 -10.25 -7.50 4.93
N ALA A 155 -11.35 -8.24 4.89
CA ALA A 155 -12.69 -7.65 4.86
C ALA A 155 -13.37 -7.80 6.21
N GLU A 156 -13.86 -6.69 6.74
CA GLU A 156 -14.65 -6.61 7.95
C GLU A 156 -16.03 -6.03 7.63
N ALA A 157 -17.08 -6.68 8.11
CA ALA A 157 -18.45 -6.19 7.98
C ALA A 157 -18.96 -5.75 9.35
N SER A 158 -19.44 -4.51 9.45
CA SER A 158 -20.10 -3.99 10.64
C SER A 158 -21.44 -3.34 10.27
N GLY A 159 -22.52 -4.10 10.44
CA GLY A 159 -23.87 -3.63 10.12
C GLY A 159 -24.10 -3.46 8.63
N SER A 160 -24.22 -2.21 8.17
CA SER A 160 -24.45 -1.86 6.76
C SER A 160 -23.20 -1.37 6.04
N PHE A 161 -22.04 -1.38 6.71
CA PHE A 161 -20.76 -0.94 6.16
C PHE A 161 -19.84 -2.14 5.97
N GLU A 162 -19.20 -2.20 4.82
CA GLU A 162 -18.13 -3.16 4.51
C GLU A 162 -16.81 -2.39 4.44
N TYR A 163 -15.88 -2.71 5.32
CA TYR A 163 -14.54 -2.15 5.31
C TYR A 163 -13.59 -3.20 4.75
N SER A 164 -12.76 -2.81 3.79
CA SER A 164 -11.73 -3.70 3.26
C SER A 164 -10.36 -3.05 3.30
N GLU A 165 -9.37 -3.82 3.72
CA GLU A 165 -7.95 -3.47 3.67
C GLU A 165 -7.24 -4.42 2.72
N THR A 166 -6.36 -3.87 1.90
CA THR A 166 -5.60 -4.63 0.92
C THR A 166 -4.13 -4.26 0.98
N VAL A 167 -3.24 -5.26 0.98
CA VAL A 167 -1.79 -5.06 0.81
C VAL A 167 -1.31 -5.87 -0.38
N VAL A 168 -0.75 -5.19 -1.38
CA VAL A 168 -0.18 -5.81 -2.57
C VAL A 168 1.35 -5.81 -2.50
N SER A 169 1.98 -6.98 -2.66
CA SER A 169 3.44 -7.13 -2.72
C SER A 169 3.84 -8.28 -3.65
N THR A 170 5.11 -8.32 -4.06
CA THR A 170 5.70 -9.43 -4.84
C THR A 170 6.59 -10.34 -4.00
N HIS A 171 6.70 -10.10 -2.69
CA HIS A 171 7.55 -10.86 -1.79
C HIS A 171 6.74 -11.56 -0.68
N PRO A 172 6.90 -12.88 -0.50
CA PRO A 172 6.12 -13.62 0.49
C PRO A 172 6.44 -13.19 1.92
N ASP A 173 7.69 -12.81 2.22
CA ASP A 173 8.04 -12.29 3.54
C ASP A 173 7.32 -10.96 3.81
N GLU A 174 7.21 -10.09 2.82
CA GLU A 174 6.54 -8.79 2.95
C GLU A 174 5.06 -8.96 3.27
N VAL A 175 4.41 -9.95 2.64
CA VAL A 175 3.03 -10.33 2.97
C VAL A 175 2.91 -10.81 4.41
N ARG A 176 3.81 -11.71 4.87
CA ARG A 176 3.79 -12.20 6.26
C ARG A 176 3.92 -11.07 7.28
N TRP A 177 4.81 -10.12 6.97
CA TRP A 177 5.03 -8.96 7.81
C TRP A 177 3.84 -8.01 7.79
N ALA A 178 3.30 -7.66 6.62
CA ALA A 178 2.14 -6.78 6.51
C ALA A 178 0.89 -7.36 7.20
N ALA A 179 0.66 -8.67 7.08
CA ALA A 179 -0.42 -9.36 7.78
C ALA A 179 -0.31 -9.26 9.30
N SER A 180 0.91 -9.29 9.84
CA SER A 180 1.12 -9.11 11.29
C SER A 180 0.70 -7.71 11.74
N TRP A 181 0.89 -6.69 10.90
CA TRP A 181 0.50 -5.31 11.20
C TRP A 181 -1.00 -5.06 11.07
N LEU A 182 -1.64 -5.58 10.02
CA LEU A 182 -3.10 -5.47 9.87
C LEU A 182 -3.82 -6.08 11.09
N LEU A 183 -3.39 -7.28 11.51
CA LEU A 183 -3.94 -7.94 12.68
C LEU A 183 -3.66 -7.18 13.98
N ALA A 184 -2.43 -6.69 14.18
CA ALA A 184 -2.07 -5.93 15.38
C ALA A 184 -2.96 -4.70 15.56
N SER A 185 -3.24 -3.96 14.49
CA SER A 185 -4.15 -2.81 14.52
C SER A 185 -5.58 -3.20 14.90
N ALA A 186 -6.14 -4.23 14.26
CA ALA A 186 -7.50 -4.71 14.57
C ALA A 186 -7.64 -5.18 16.04
N ILE A 187 -6.62 -5.85 16.57
CA ILE A 187 -6.58 -6.30 17.97
C ILE A 187 -6.43 -5.11 18.92
N ALA A 188 -5.63 -4.10 18.58
CA ALA A 188 -5.48 -2.91 19.41
C ALA A 188 -6.81 -2.13 19.55
N GLU A 189 -7.63 -2.13 18.50
CA GLU A 189 -8.93 -1.47 18.49
C GLU A 189 -10.02 -2.24 19.24
N THR A 190 -10.09 -3.56 19.06
CA THR A 190 -11.21 -4.38 19.55
C THR A 190 -10.88 -5.23 20.77
N GLY A 191 -9.59 -5.47 21.04
CA GLY A 191 -9.10 -6.41 22.05
C GLY A 191 -9.20 -7.87 21.65
N GLU A 192 -9.71 -8.18 20.45
CA GLU A 192 -9.91 -9.54 19.94
C GLU A 192 -9.34 -9.65 18.52
N PRO A 193 -8.93 -10.85 18.06
CA PRO A 193 -8.59 -11.06 16.66
C PRO A 193 -9.79 -10.72 15.76
N PRO A 194 -9.57 -10.14 14.57
CA PRO A 194 -10.67 -9.78 13.68
C PRO A 194 -11.46 -11.01 13.28
N THR A 195 -12.79 -10.88 13.29
CA THR A 195 -13.71 -11.93 12.80
C THR A 195 -13.93 -11.88 11.29
N GLY A 196 -13.20 -10.99 10.61
CA GLY A 196 -13.29 -10.74 9.18
C GLY A 196 -12.65 -11.83 8.31
N ASP A 197 -12.89 -11.72 7.01
CA ASP A 197 -12.31 -12.62 6.01
C ASP A 197 -10.88 -12.17 5.67
N LEU A 198 -9.89 -12.71 6.40
CA LEU A 198 -8.47 -12.52 6.09
C LEU A 198 -8.00 -13.56 5.06
N CYS A 199 -7.72 -13.12 3.84
CA CYS A 199 -7.32 -13.97 2.73
C CYS A 199 -6.00 -13.50 2.09
N LEU A 200 -5.20 -14.47 1.63
CA LEU A 200 -4.06 -14.23 0.75
C LEU A 200 -4.37 -14.77 -0.64
N PHE A 201 -4.52 -13.86 -1.60
CA PHE A 201 -4.68 -14.16 -3.01
C PHE A 201 -3.32 -14.18 -3.71
N ILE A 202 -3.15 -15.13 -4.62
CA ILE A 202 -1.94 -15.28 -5.43
C ILE A 202 -2.35 -15.13 -6.88
N HIS A 203 -1.84 -14.07 -7.51
CA HIS A 203 -2.18 -13.70 -8.88
C HIS A 203 -1.04 -14.04 -9.83
N SER A 204 -1.41 -14.66 -10.95
CA SER A 204 -0.63 -14.74 -12.17
C SER A 204 -1.17 -13.73 -13.18
N PRO A 205 -0.45 -13.46 -14.29
CA PRO A 205 -0.91 -12.54 -15.32
C PRO A 205 -2.36 -12.81 -15.75
N GLY A 206 -3.24 -11.88 -15.42
CA GLY A 206 -4.66 -11.87 -15.76
C GLY A 206 -5.56 -12.86 -15.03
N ARG A 207 -5.12 -13.52 -13.95
CA ARG A 207 -5.98 -14.40 -13.16
C ARG A 207 -5.53 -14.59 -11.72
N THR A 208 -6.48 -14.90 -10.85
CA THR A 208 -6.21 -15.42 -9.50
C THR A 208 -5.98 -16.94 -9.59
N ASP A 209 -4.79 -17.39 -9.21
CA ASP A 209 -4.45 -18.83 -9.23
C ASP A 209 -4.92 -19.56 -7.98
N ARG A 210 -4.76 -18.91 -6.81
CA ARG A 210 -4.96 -19.54 -5.52
C ARG A 210 -5.39 -18.51 -4.47
N VAL A 211 -6.20 -18.97 -3.53
CA VAL A 211 -6.60 -18.22 -2.33
C VAL A 211 -6.24 -19.07 -1.11
N ILE A 212 -5.63 -18.45 -0.11
CA ILE A 212 -5.33 -19.05 1.19
C ILE A 212 -6.14 -18.30 2.24
N ARG A 213 -7.02 -19.01 2.96
CA ARG A 213 -7.79 -18.50 4.10
C ARG A 213 -6.86 -18.38 5.30
N LEU A 214 -6.36 -17.18 5.59
CA LEU A 214 -5.43 -16.95 6.69
C LEU A 214 -6.14 -16.90 8.04
N ASP A 215 -7.41 -16.51 8.05
CA ASP A 215 -8.30 -16.52 9.22
C ASP A 215 -8.37 -17.89 9.90
N GLU A 216 -8.33 -18.98 9.11
CA GLU A 216 -8.30 -20.36 9.62
C GLU A 216 -7.00 -20.72 10.38
N HIS A 217 -5.98 -19.88 10.29
CA HIS A 217 -4.66 -20.06 10.88
C HIS A 217 -4.30 -19.00 11.92
N VAL A 218 -5.26 -18.17 12.35
CA VAL A 218 -5.08 -17.18 13.40
C VAL A 218 -5.19 -17.87 14.77
N ASN A 219 -4.14 -17.72 15.58
CA ASN A 219 -4.07 -18.18 16.95
C ASN A 219 -4.96 -17.32 17.87
N ALA A 220 -5.25 -17.83 19.06
CA ALA A 220 -6.02 -17.09 20.07
C ALA A 220 -5.35 -15.78 20.55
N ASP A 221 -4.05 -15.62 20.34
CA ASP A 221 -3.30 -14.40 20.62
C ASP A 221 -3.28 -13.41 19.43
N GLY A 222 -4.00 -13.73 18.35
CA GLY A 222 -4.11 -12.91 17.15
C GLY A 222 -2.90 -12.98 16.21
N THR A 223 -1.98 -13.94 16.41
CA THR A 223 -0.86 -14.20 15.49
C THR A 223 -1.22 -15.27 14.47
N ILE A 224 -0.59 -15.25 13.28
CA ILE A 224 -0.78 -16.29 12.24
C ILE A 224 0.26 -17.42 12.41
N GLU A 225 -0.19 -18.68 12.37
CA GLU A 225 0.68 -19.86 12.35
C GLU A 225 1.34 -20.05 10.96
N TRP A 226 2.32 -19.20 10.64
CA TRP A 226 3.00 -19.21 9.34
C TRP A 226 3.71 -20.51 8.98
N ASP A 227 4.15 -21.29 9.97
CA ASP A 227 4.82 -22.58 9.75
C ASP A 227 3.87 -23.64 9.16
N ALA A 228 2.55 -23.46 9.32
CA ALA A 228 1.53 -24.32 8.74
C ALA A 228 1.10 -23.88 7.32
N ILE A 229 1.55 -22.71 6.85
CA ILE A 229 1.11 -22.10 5.59
C ILE A 229 2.24 -22.09 4.57
N GLU A 230 2.04 -22.83 3.48
CA GLU A 230 2.91 -22.73 2.30
C GLU A 230 2.43 -21.61 1.36
N ILE A 231 3.25 -20.55 1.24
CA ILE A 231 3.07 -19.50 0.23
C ILE A 231 3.91 -19.90 -1.00
N PRO A 232 3.28 -20.34 -2.12
CA PRO A 232 4.01 -20.72 -3.31
C PRO A 232 4.65 -19.49 -3.96
N PRO A 233 5.83 -19.63 -4.61
CA PRO A 233 6.45 -18.53 -5.32
C PRO A 233 5.60 -18.07 -6.51
N LEU A 234 5.63 -16.77 -6.80
CA LEU A 234 4.95 -16.20 -7.97
C LEU A 234 5.51 -16.78 -9.29
N THR A 235 4.61 -16.99 -10.24
CA THR A 235 4.94 -17.44 -11.59
C THR A 235 4.66 -16.36 -12.61
N GLY A 236 5.70 -15.82 -13.25
CA GLY A 236 5.58 -14.77 -14.28
C GLY A 236 6.42 -13.55 -13.95
N GLU A 237 6.13 -12.44 -14.64
CA GLU A 237 6.79 -11.16 -14.36
C GLU A 237 6.18 -10.55 -13.08
N PRO A 238 7.01 -10.19 -12.08
CA PRO A 238 6.52 -9.60 -10.84
C PRO A 238 5.96 -8.20 -11.07
N LEU A 239 4.91 -7.84 -10.33
CA LEU A 239 4.33 -6.50 -10.34
C LEU A 239 5.39 -5.44 -9.99
N PRO A 240 5.58 -4.42 -10.84
CA PRO A 240 6.48 -3.32 -10.53
C PRO A 240 6.01 -2.56 -9.28
N ALA A 241 6.96 -2.22 -8.40
CA ALA A 241 6.65 -1.42 -7.22
C ALA A 241 6.06 -0.05 -7.63
N GLY A 242 4.97 0.34 -6.96
CA GLY A 242 4.18 1.53 -7.28
C GLY A 242 3.13 1.37 -8.39
N HIS A 243 2.99 0.17 -8.99
CA HIS A 243 1.94 -0.09 -9.98
C HIS A 243 0.56 -0.22 -9.29
N PRO A 244 -0.50 0.43 -9.81
CA PRO A 244 -1.88 0.25 -9.32
C PRO A 244 -2.45 -1.13 -9.67
N VAL A 245 -3.30 -1.70 -8.83
CA VAL A 245 -3.95 -3.00 -9.06
C VAL A 245 -5.41 -2.90 -8.62
N GLY A 246 -6.34 -2.97 -9.56
CA GLY A 246 -7.76 -2.75 -9.28
C GLY A 246 -7.98 -1.34 -8.71
N THR A 247 -8.68 -1.27 -7.58
CA THR A 247 -8.87 -0.03 -6.79
C THR A 247 -7.68 0.27 -5.87
N GLY A 248 -6.78 -0.70 -5.64
CA GLY A 248 -5.59 -0.56 -4.80
C GLY A 248 -4.31 -0.23 -5.57
N HIS A 249 -3.18 -0.20 -4.86
CA HIS A 249 -1.84 -0.11 -5.44
C HIS A 249 -0.88 -1.10 -4.77
N TYR A 250 0.29 -1.32 -5.38
CA TYR A 250 1.43 -1.87 -4.64
C TYR A 250 1.59 -1.14 -3.31
N GLY A 251 1.56 -1.88 -2.20
CA GLY A 251 1.41 -1.30 -0.86
C GLY A 251 0.03 -1.52 -0.25
N TYR A 252 -0.16 -0.90 0.90
CA TYR A 252 -1.41 -0.83 1.63
C TYR A 252 -2.40 0.14 0.95
N SER A 253 -3.65 -0.30 0.85
CA SER A 253 -4.85 0.44 0.42
C SER A 253 -6.02 0.04 1.32
N CYS A 254 -7.03 0.91 1.45
CA CYS A 254 -8.30 0.56 2.08
C CYS A 254 -9.47 1.17 1.33
N ASP A 255 -10.63 0.54 1.47
CA ASP A 255 -11.88 0.94 0.85
C ASP A 255 -13.05 0.78 1.83
N TRP A 256 -14.11 1.57 1.64
CA TRP A 256 -15.32 1.59 2.46
C TRP A 256 -16.54 1.47 1.55
N GLY A 257 -17.27 0.37 1.68
CA GLY A 257 -18.51 0.04 0.96
C GLY A 257 -19.77 0.19 1.79
#